data_AF-A0A7L5C524-F1
#
_entry.id   AF-A0A7L5C524-F1
#
_cell.length_a   1.000
_cell.length_b   1.000
_cell.length_c   1.000
_cell.angle_alpha   90.00
_cell.angle_beta   90.00
_cell.angle_gamma   90.00
#
_symmetry.space_group_name_H-M   'P 1'
#
loop_
_entity.id
_entity.type
_entity.pdbx_description
1 polymer ?
#
loop_
_entity_poly.entity_id
_entity_poly.type
_entity_poly.pdbx_seq_one_letter_code
_entity_poly.pdbx_strand_id
1 'polypeptide(L)'
;MARYSRRDWLALGRLALAEAGPAALTVEALTARAGKTRGSFYHHFPTHGDFVAALAAEWRRGLADGNKPHCPYDWAVERGMRRLAAAAPAARSEVEAADAARIARLRAAQADPASPAATDYAAIAQAVRLGLLADDRADPERIDRLLRLLDEMIAAHWNE
;
A
#
# COMPACT_ATOMS: atom_id res chain seq x y z
N MET A 1 -5.48 0.79 32.18
CA MET A 1 -4.97 1.22 30.86
C MET A 1 -5.02 0.04 29.91
N ALA A 2 -5.64 0.19 28.73
CA ALA A 2 -5.66 -0.88 27.73
C ALA A 2 -4.23 -1.17 27.24
N ARG A 3 -3.91 -2.46 27.08
CA ARG A 3 -2.62 -2.91 26.54
C ARG A 3 -2.55 -2.50 25.06
N TYR A 4 -1.43 -1.88 24.67
CA TYR A 4 -1.19 -1.55 23.26
C TYR A 4 -1.10 -2.85 22.48
N SER A 5 -2.03 -3.07 21.56
CA SER A 5 -2.17 -4.34 20.86
C SER A 5 -1.27 -4.41 19.63
N ARG A 6 -1.13 -5.60 19.07
CA ARG A 6 -0.48 -5.80 17.77
C ARG A 6 -1.14 -4.98 16.66
N ARG A 7 -2.48 -4.85 16.69
CA ARG A 7 -3.25 -4.06 15.72
C ARG A 7 -2.97 -2.56 15.86
N ASP A 8 -2.82 -2.07 17.09
CA ASP A 8 -2.50 -0.65 17.34
C ASP A 8 -1.12 -0.28 16.79
N TRP A 9 -0.15 -1.20 16.85
CA TRP A 9 1.17 -1.01 16.23
C TRP A 9 1.09 -0.93 14.70
N LEU A 10 0.28 -1.76 14.07
CA LEU A 10 0.12 -1.76 12.61
C LEU A 10 -0.64 -0.51 12.13
N ALA A 11 -1.69 -0.11 12.85
CA ALA A 11 -2.43 1.13 12.59
C ALA A 11 -1.50 2.35 12.71
N LEU A 12 -0.67 2.40 13.75
CA LEU A 12 0.33 3.45 13.93
C LEU A 12 1.37 3.44 12.80
N GLY A 13 1.87 2.27 12.43
CA GLY A 13 2.81 2.11 11.32
C GLY A 13 2.23 2.61 10.00
N ARG A 14 0.97 2.28 9.71
CA ARG A 14 0.27 2.73 8.51
C ARG A 14 0.17 4.26 8.45
N LEU A 15 -0.20 4.90 9.57
CA LEU A 15 -0.29 6.37 9.66
C LEU A 15 1.10 7.02 9.52
N ALA A 16 2.10 6.50 10.23
CA ALA A 16 3.47 7.01 10.15
C ALA A 16 4.05 6.90 8.72
N LEU A 17 3.75 5.79 8.04
CA LEU A 17 4.16 5.57 6.66
C LEU A 17 3.49 6.55 5.69
N ALA A 18 2.20 6.85 5.88
CA ALA A 18 1.47 7.81 5.07
C ALA A 18 2.03 9.23 5.22
N GLU A 19 2.35 9.63 6.45
CA GLU A 19 2.78 10.99 6.77
C GLU A 19 4.24 11.27 6.39
N ALA A 20 5.14 10.31 6.64
CA ALA A 20 6.58 10.57 6.60
C ALA A 20 7.39 9.47 5.89
N GLY A 21 6.72 8.48 5.30
CA GLY A 21 7.36 7.42 4.54
C GLY A 21 8.16 6.42 5.40
N PRO A 22 9.03 5.61 4.77
CA PRO A 22 9.73 4.51 5.43
C PRO A 22 10.57 4.91 6.65
N ALA A 23 11.13 6.12 6.65
CA ALA A 23 11.96 6.62 7.75
C ALA A 23 11.20 6.73 9.08
N ALA A 24 9.87 6.85 9.04
CA ALA A 24 9.04 6.92 10.25
C ALA A 24 8.73 5.54 10.86
N LEU A 25 9.19 4.45 10.24
CA LEU A 25 8.95 3.08 10.70
C LEU A 25 10.07 2.49 11.55
N THR A 26 11.04 3.30 12.01
CA THR A 26 12.05 2.81 12.96
C THR A 26 11.40 2.45 14.29
N VAL A 27 11.97 1.48 15.01
CA VAL A 27 11.43 1.07 16.32
C VAL A 27 11.42 2.27 17.27
N GLU A 28 12.44 3.11 17.21
CA GLU A 28 12.58 4.34 18.00
C GLU A 28 11.48 5.34 17.67
N ALA A 29 11.23 5.64 16.40
CA ALA A 29 10.17 6.57 15.99
C ALA A 29 8.78 6.07 16.39
N LEU A 30 8.50 4.77 16.17
CA LEU A 30 7.23 4.16 16.52
C LEU A 30 7.00 4.14 18.03
N THR A 31 8.01 3.77 18.81
CA THR A 31 7.90 3.72 20.28
C THR A 31 7.74 5.10 20.89
N ALA A 32 8.46 6.10 20.39
CA ALA A 32 8.28 7.50 20.78
C ALA A 32 6.86 7.98 20.47
N ARG A 33 6.36 7.73 19.26
CA ARG A 33 5.01 8.13 18.84
C ARG A 33 3.91 7.42 19.63
N ALA A 34 4.12 6.16 20.03
CA ALA A 34 3.16 5.38 20.82
C ALA A 34 3.21 5.71 22.33
N GLY A 35 4.25 6.41 22.80
CA GLY A 35 4.54 6.54 24.24
C GLY A 35 4.78 5.17 24.90
N LYS A 36 5.45 4.25 24.19
CA LYS A 36 5.74 2.87 24.63
C LYS A 36 7.23 2.59 24.58
N THR A 37 7.64 1.44 25.10
CA THR A 37 9.05 1.01 25.11
C THR A 37 9.35 0.06 23.95
N ARG A 38 10.65 -0.07 23.61
CA ARG A 38 11.14 -1.12 22.68
C ARG A 38 10.71 -2.52 23.11
N GLY A 39 10.75 -2.81 24.42
CA GLY A 39 10.30 -4.10 24.95
C GLY A 39 8.81 -4.37 24.66
N SER A 40 7.95 -3.34 24.75
CA SER A 40 6.55 -3.46 24.35
C SER A 40 6.40 -3.74 22.86
N PHE A 41 7.24 -3.16 22.00
CA PHE A 41 7.23 -3.44 20.56
C PHE A 41 7.67 -4.88 20.27
N TYR A 42 8.83 -5.29 20.81
CA TYR A 42 9.40 -6.62 20.54
C TYR A 42 8.58 -7.77 21.10
N HIS A 43 7.72 -7.51 22.10
CA HIS A 43 6.72 -8.48 22.55
C HIS A 43 5.72 -8.87 21.44
N HIS A 44 5.44 -7.97 20.49
CA HIS A 44 4.51 -8.22 19.37
C HIS A 44 5.21 -8.59 18.07
N PHE A 45 6.43 -8.10 17.87
CA PHE A 45 7.22 -8.29 16.65
C PHE A 45 8.66 -8.63 17.05
N PRO A 46 9.08 -9.91 17.01
CA PRO A 46 10.42 -10.32 17.45
C PRO A 46 11.55 -9.54 16.76
N THR A 47 11.35 -9.16 15.49
CA THR A 47 12.24 -8.29 14.74
C THR A 47 11.50 -7.12 14.09
N HIS A 48 12.25 -6.10 13.66
CA HIS A 48 11.69 -5.03 12.82
C HIS A 48 11.19 -5.56 11.47
N GLY A 49 11.85 -6.59 10.92
CA GLY A 49 11.43 -7.28 9.71
C GLY A 49 10.04 -7.93 9.86
N ASP A 50 9.74 -8.54 11.00
CA ASP A 50 8.43 -9.14 11.29
C ASP A 50 7.32 -8.09 11.33
N PHE A 51 7.63 -6.89 11.84
CA PHE A 51 6.72 -5.76 11.80
C PHE A 51 6.46 -5.28 10.37
N VAL A 52 7.53 -5.08 9.59
CA VAL A 52 7.42 -4.65 8.18
C VAL A 52 6.63 -5.66 7.35
N ALA A 53 6.92 -6.96 7.51
CA ALA A 53 6.19 -8.03 6.84
C ALA A 53 4.70 -7.98 7.18
N ALA A 54 4.37 -7.84 8.46
CA ALA A 54 3.00 -7.80 8.91
C ALA A 54 2.24 -6.55 8.44
N LEU A 55 2.90 -5.40 8.46
CA LEU A 55 2.35 -4.13 7.99
C LEU A 55 2.05 -4.21 6.48
N ALA A 56 2.99 -4.71 5.68
CA ALA A 56 2.81 -4.86 4.24
C ALA A 56 1.73 -5.91 3.90
N ALA A 57 1.66 -7.01 4.64
CA ALA A 57 0.62 -8.02 4.45
C ALA A 57 -0.79 -7.49 4.80
N GLU A 58 -0.92 -6.65 5.84
CA GLU A 58 -2.19 -5.99 6.17
C GLU A 58 -2.59 -4.95 5.11
N TRP A 59 -1.62 -4.20 4.58
CA TRP A 59 -1.86 -3.28 3.47
C TRP A 59 -2.38 -4.03 2.24
N ARG A 60 -1.74 -5.13 1.82
CA ARG A 60 -2.19 -5.92 0.68
C ARG A 60 -3.58 -6.51 0.89
N ARG A 61 -3.90 -7.02 2.09
CA ARG A 61 -5.25 -7.52 2.40
C ARG A 61 -6.31 -6.44 2.20
N GLY A 62 -6.07 -5.22 2.68
CA GLY A 62 -6.97 -4.09 2.48
C GLY A 62 -7.21 -3.73 1.01
N LEU A 63 -6.25 -4.01 0.11
CA LEU A 63 -6.44 -3.83 -1.34
C LEU A 63 -7.33 -4.91 -1.97
N ALA A 64 -7.35 -6.12 -1.41
CA ALA A 64 -8.11 -7.25 -1.93
C ALA A 64 -9.59 -7.19 -1.50
N ASP A 65 -9.84 -6.82 -0.24
CA ASP A 65 -11.17 -6.85 0.35
C ASP A 65 -12.08 -5.70 -0.10
N GLY A 66 -11.57 -4.74 -0.88
CA GLY A 66 -12.24 -3.47 -1.18
C GLY A 66 -12.42 -2.55 0.04
N ASN A 67 -12.26 -3.11 1.24
CA ASN A 67 -12.17 -2.45 2.53
C ASN A 67 -10.80 -1.78 2.66
N LYS A 68 -10.57 -0.70 1.91
CA LYS A 68 -9.48 0.23 2.21
C LYS A 68 -9.79 0.78 3.61
N PRO A 69 -8.98 0.47 4.65
CA PRO A 69 -9.18 1.12 5.94
C PRO A 69 -9.10 2.62 5.69
N HIS A 70 -10.17 3.37 5.98
CA HIS A 70 -10.25 4.81 5.70
C HIS A 70 -9.08 5.57 6.31
N CYS A 71 -8.00 5.68 5.54
CA CYS A 71 -6.97 6.66 5.69
C CYS A 71 -7.25 7.69 4.60
N PRO A 72 -7.38 9.00 4.92
CA PRO A 72 -7.52 10.07 3.93
C PRO A 72 -6.39 10.09 2.88
N TYR A 73 -5.32 9.33 3.12
CA TYR A 73 -4.11 9.25 2.34
C TYR A 73 -3.80 7.82 1.88
N ASP A 74 -4.78 7.06 1.41
CA ASP A 74 -4.56 5.69 0.89
C ASP A 74 -3.49 5.65 -0.21
N TRP A 75 -3.43 6.66 -1.08
CA TRP A 75 -2.37 6.82 -2.07
C TRP A 75 -0.99 7.02 -1.41
N ALA A 76 -0.91 7.72 -0.28
CA ALA A 76 0.34 7.97 0.45
C ALA A 76 0.81 6.72 1.19
N VAL A 77 -0.11 5.92 1.73
CA VAL A 77 0.21 4.59 2.25
C VAL A 77 0.78 3.72 1.12
N GLU A 78 0.11 3.66 -0.03
CA GLU A 78 0.60 2.89 -1.18
C GLU A 78 1.97 3.39 -1.67
N ARG A 79 2.16 4.70 -1.81
CA ARG A 79 3.47 5.32 -2.12
C ARG A 79 4.53 4.93 -1.08
N GLY A 80 4.19 5.03 0.20
CA GLY A 80 5.08 4.66 1.29
C GLY A 80 5.47 3.19 1.26
N MET A 81 4.52 2.28 0.98
CA MET A 81 4.79 0.84 0.83
C MET A 81 5.72 0.56 -0.34
N ARG A 82 5.54 1.24 -1.48
CA ARG A 82 6.42 1.13 -2.64
C ARG A 82 7.85 1.59 -2.33
N ARG A 83 7.99 2.72 -1.61
CA ARG A 83 9.30 3.18 -1.13
C ARG A 83 9.91 2.23 -0.12
N LEU A 84 9.11 1.64 0.77
CA LEU A 84 9.56 0.66 1.76
C LEU A 84 10.08 -0.61 1.08
N ALA A 85 9.40 -1.08 0.03
CA ALA A 85 9.81 -2.25 -0.76
C ALA A 85 11.17 -2.08 -1.47
N ALA A 86 11.64 -0.85 -1.70
CA ALA A 86 12.98 -0.61 -2.22
C ALA A 86 14.06 -1.07 -1.23
N ALA A 87 13.83 -0.90 0.08
CA ALA A 87 14.80 -1.19 1.14
C ALA A 87 14.50 -2.44 1.98
N ALA A 88 13.27 -2.98 1.94
CA ALA A 88 12.84 -4.09 2.78
C ALA A 88 12.30 -5.28 1.95
N PRO A 89 13.00 -6.43 1.89
CA PRO A 89 12.56 -7.60 1.13
C PRO A 89 11.18 -8.12 1.52
N ALA A 90 10.84 -8.06 2.81
CA ALA A 90 9.53 -8.48 3.29
C ALA A 90 8.38 -7.61 2.73
N ALA A 91 8.59 -6.30 2.59
CA ALA A 91 7.62 -5.42 1.96
C ALA A 91 7.58 -5.63 0.44
N ARG A 92 8.73 -5.90 -0.18
CA ARG A 92 8.83 -6.14 -1.64
C ARG A 92 7.95 -7.30 -2.10
N SER A 93 8.03 -8.44 -1.44
CA SER A 93 7.21 -9.62 -1.76
C SER A 93 5.70 -9.30 -1.71
N GLU A 94 5.27 -8.54 -0.72
CA GLU A 94 3.86 -8.14 -0.58
C GLU A 94 3.43 -7.11 -1.64
N VAL A 95 4.32 -6.18 -2.05
CA VAL A 95 4.06 -5.24 -3.14
C VAL A 95 3.97 -5.96 -4.49
N GLU A 96 4.87 -6.89 -4.78
CA GLU A 96 4.84 -7.71 -6.00
C GLU A 96 3.55 -8.53 -6.07
N ALA A 97 3.14 -9.15 -4.96
CA ALA A 97 1.88 -9.87 -4.88
C ALA A 97 0.65 -8.97 -5.07
N ALA A 98 0.68 -7.74 -4.53
CA ALA A 98 -0.40 -6.77 -4.73
C ALA A 98 -0.51 -6.31 -6.19
N ASP A 99 0.64 -6.08 -6.85
CA ASP A 99 0.70 -5.66 -8.25
C ASP A 99 0.24 -6.80 -9.17
N ALA A 100 0.68 -8.04 -8.93
CA ALA A 100 0.21 -9.21 -9.66
C ALA A 100 -1.31 -9.41 -9.51
N ALA A 101 -1.85 -9.29 -8.29
CA ALA A 101 -3.28 -9.41 -8.03
C ALA A 101 -4.10 -8.29 -8.69
N ARG A 102 -3.55 -7.07 -8.78
CA ARG A 102 -4.21 -5.95 -9.46
C ARG A 102 -4.20 -6.14 -10.97
N ILE A 103 -3.08 -6.51 -11.57
CA ILE A 103 -2.97 -6.82 -13.01
C ILE A 103 -3.94 -7.95 -13.38
N ALA A 104 -3.97 -9.03 -12.58
CA ALA A 104 -4.89 -10.14 -12.80
C ALA A 104 -6.36 -9.72 -12.77
N ARG A 105 -6.77 -8.85 -11.83
CA ARG A 105 -8.13 -8.30 -11.77
C ARG A 105 -8.47 -7.43 -12.97
N LEU A 106 -7.56 -6.53 -13.36
CA LEU A 106 -7.76 -5.65 -14.52
C LEU A 106 -7.88 -6.45 -15.83
N ARG A 107 -7.07 -7.51 -15.97
CA ARG A 107 -7.13 -8.43 -17.11
C ARG A 107 -8.43 -9.23 -17.10
N ALA A 108 -8.83 -9.77 -15.95
CA ALA A 108 -10.06 -10.58 -15.82
C ALA A 108 -11.34 -9.78 -16.10
N ALA A 109 -11.29 -8.46 -15.97
CA ALA A 109 -12.41 -7.57 -16.26
C ALA A 109 -12.56 -7.23 -17.77
N GLN A 110 -11.61 -7.63 -18.62
CA GLN A 110 -11.69 -7.40 -20.07
C GLN A 110 -12.67 -8.37 -20.74
N ALA A 111 -13.24 -7.97 -21.88
CA ALA A 111 -14.16 -8.83 -22.65
C ALA A 111 -13.51 -10.14 -23.11
N ASP A 112 -12.23 -10.10 -23.49
CA ASP A 112 -11.39 -11.27 -23.74
C ASP A 112 -10.15 -11.28 -22.83
N PRO A 113 -10.27 -11.85 -21.61
CA PRO A 113 -9.15 -11.93 -20.66
C PRO A 113 -7.99 -12.80 -21.13
N ALA A 114 -8.16 -13.64 -22.15
CA ALA A 114 -7.09 -14.48 -22.67
C ALA A 114 -6.23 -13.74 -23.71
N SER A 115 -6.73 -12.61 -24.24
CA SER A 115 -6.03 -11.84 -25.26
C SER A 115 -4.71 -11.22 -24.75
N PRO A 116 -3.69 -11.11 -25.63
CA PRO A 116 -2.48 -10.33 -25.33
C PRO A 116 -2.82 -8.87 -24.98
N ALA A 117 -3.80 -8.28 -25.67
CA ALA A 117 -4.26 -6.90 -25.43
C ALA A 117 -4.77 -6.70 -23.99
N ALA A 118 -5.50 -7.66 -23.42
CA ALA A 118 -5.95 -7.57 -22.03
C ALA A 118 -4.78 -7.57 -21.03
N THR A 119 -3.69 -8.28 -21.35
CA THR A 119 -2.48 -8.29 -20.54
C THR A 119 -1.74 -6.96 -20.65
N ASP A 120 -1.56 -6.45 -21.86
CA ASP A 120 -0.88 -5.18 -22.11
C ASP A 120 -1.63 -4.01 -21.48
N TYR A 121 -2.96 -3.98 -21.62
CA TYR A 121 -3.80 -2.97 -20.99
C TYR A 121 -3.65 -2.97 -19.46
N ALA A 122 -3.72 -4.14 -18.82
CA ALA A 122 -3.56 -4.26 -17.38
C ALA A 122 -2.16 -3.80 -16.92
N ALA A 123 -1.13 -4.09 -17.70
CA ALA A 123 0.24 -3.64 -17.44
C ALA A 123 0.38 -2.11 -17.60
N ILE A 124 -0.19 -1.52 -18.65
CA ILE A 124 -0.18 -0.06 -18.89
C ILE A 124 -0.91 0.67 -17.76
N ALA A 125 -2.13 0.24 -17.42
CA ALA A 125 -2.90 0.83 -16.34
C ALA A 125 -2.13 0.79 -15.01
N GLN A 126 -1.45 -0.31 -14.73
CA GLN A 126 -0.59 -0.41 -13.56
C GLN A 126 0.61 0.55 -13.64
N ALA A 127 1.31 0.61 -14.78
CA ALA A 127 2.45 1.51 -14.97
C ALA A 127 2.07 2.99 -14.80
N VAL A 128 0.91 3.41 -15.32
CA VAL A 128 0.39 4.78 -15.13
C VAL A 128 0.18 5.08 -13.64
N ARG A 129 -0.45 4.16 -12.90
CA ARG A 129 -0.62 4.29 -11.44
C ARG A 129 0.73 4.43 -10.72
N LEU A 130 1.73 3.62 -11.10
CA LEU A 130 3.08 3.73 -10.53
C LEU A 130 3.70 5.09 -10.79
N GLY A 131 3.57 5.61 -12.01
CA GLY A 131 4.07 6.93 -12.39
C GLY A 131 3.44 8.04 -11.54
N LEU A 132 2.11 8.02 -11.36
CA LEU A 132 1.40 8.97 -10.50
C LEU A 132 1.87 8.89 -9.04
N LEU A 133 2.11 7.67 -8.54
CA LEU A 133 2.60 7.44 -7.19
C LEU A 133 4.08 7.80 -7.01
N ALA A 134 4.89 7.85 -8.06
CA ALA A 134 6.29 8.23 -7.98
C ALA A 134 6.53 9.74 -8.11
N ASP A 135 5.52 10.52 -8.53
CA ASP A 135 5.64 11.96 -8.69
C ASP A 135 5.61 12.69 -7.33
N ASP A 136 6.79 13.01 -6.82
CA ASP A 136 6.97 13.75 -5.56
C ASP A 136 6.73 15.25 -5.69
N ARG A 137 6.58 15.77 -6.90
CA ARG A 137 6.29 17.18 -7.17
C ARG A 137 4.80 17.45 -7.25
N ALA A 138 4.00 16.41 -7.50
CA ALA A 138 2.57 16.53 -7.62
C ALA A 138 1.91 16.79 -6.26
N ASP A 139 0.97 17.73 -6.27
CA ASP A 139 0.07 17.99 -5.17
C ASP A 139 -0.71 16.71 -4.76
N PRO A 140 -0.75 16.34 -3.47
CA PRO A 140 -1.55 15.24 -2.93
C PRO A 140 -2.98 15.14 -3.46
N GLU A 141 -3.72 16.25 -3.49
CA GLU A 141 -5.11 16.25 -3.94
C GLU A 141 -5.22 15.97 -5.44
N ARG A 142 -4.26 16.49 -6.22
CA ARG A 142 -4.12 16.15 -7.64
C ARG A 142 -3.84 14.67 -7.86
N ILE A 143 -2.91 14.06 -7.10
CA ILE A 143 -2.59 12.62 -7.24
C ILE A 143 -3.83 11.78 -6.97
N ASP A 144 -4.52 12.07 -5.87
CA ASP A 144 -5.73 11.37 -5.47
C ASP A 144 -6.85 11.50 -6.52
N ARG A 145 -7.04 12.70 -7.08
CA ARG A 145 -7.98 12.93 -8.20
C ARG A 145 -7.59 12.14 -9.46
N LEU A 146 -6.31 12.11 -9.83
CA LEU A 146 -5.84 11.40 -11.03
C LEU A 146 -5.96 9.88 -10.87
N LEU A 147 -5.71 9.34 -9.68
CA LEU A 147 -5.88 7.92 -9.40
C LEU A 147 -7.36 7.51 -9.46
N ARG A 148 -8.28 8.35 -8.96
CA ARG A 148 -9.73 8.14 -9.15
C ARG A 148 -10.13 8.17 -10.62
N LEU A 149 -9.67 9.17 -11.36
CA LEU A 149 -9.97 9.29 -12.79
C LEU A 149 -9.46 8.07 -13.56
N LEU A 150 -8.27 7.57 -13.24
CA LEU A 150 -7.74 6.33 -13.82
C LEU A 150 -8.65 5.14 -13.53
N ASP A 151 -9.13 4.99 -12.29
CA ASP A 151 -10.07 3.92 -11.92
C ASP A 151 -11.41 4.05 -12.67
N GLU A 152 -11.92 5.28 -12.85
CA GLU A 152 -13.13 5.56 -13.64
C GLU A 152 -12.95 5.26 -15.13
N MET A 153 -11.84 5.68 -15.73
CA MET A 153 -11.51 5.37 -17.12
C MET A 153 -11.41 3.87 -17.35
N ILE A 154 -10.81 3.16 -16.40
CA ILE A 154 -10.70 1.70 -16.44
C ILE A 154 -12.08 1.06 -16.38
N ALA A 155 -12.96 1.52 -15.48
CA ALA A 155 -14.31 0.99 -15.34
C ALA A 155 -15.23 1.34 -16.53
N ALA A 156 -15.08 2.52 -17.12
CA ALA A 156 -15.88 2.98 -18.26
C ALA A 156 -15.57 2.20 -19.54
N HIS A 157 -14.31 1.79 -19.72
CA HIS A 157 -13.89 0.95 -20.86
C HIS A 157 -14.46 -0.48 -20.82
N TRP A 158 -15.27 -0.82 -19.81
CA TRP A 158 -15.87 -2.15 -19.63
C TRP A 158 -17.39 -2.19 -19.89
N ASN A 159 -18.02 -1.06 -20.25
CA ASN A 159 -19.47 -0.96 -20.46
C ASN A 159 -19.87 -0.73 -21.94
N GLU A 160 -18.93 -0.83 -22.89
CA GLU A 160 -19.18 -0.83 -24.34
C GLU A 160 -18.74 -2.17 -24.95
#